data_AF-A0A657AH13-F1
#
_entry.id   AF-A0A657AH13-F1
#
_cell.length_a   1.000
_cell.length_b   1.000
_cell.length_c   1.000
_cell.angle_alpha   90.00
_cell.angle_beta   90.00
_cell.angle_gamma   90.00
#
_symmetry.space_group_name_H-M   'P 1'
#
loop_
_entity.id
_entity.type
_entity.pdbx_description
1 polymer ?
#
loop_
_entity_poly.entity_id
_entity_poly.type
_entity_poly.pdbx_seq_one_letter_code
_entity_poly.pdbx_strand_id
1 'polypeptide(L)'
;MSLACVSASILISGVTWNALLIALLGVIALALMLWQCASAQALQQLAHLLQLPDSQYRDLPLEGLGKDESLKAFKDYLLSHERSEQSKEEYFAEFVHMARELSISALSASTNAKEQKASITSSAAAVTELSQSVEDVAAQIKYVHDDIERSREQTTEGIAEAQSATNEISRMVGLSKESEVLVTELLEHTNNVAAMSKIIIDISEQTNLLSLNAAIEAARAGEHGRGFAVVADEVRSLSIRSRESANEITESINNVQKRMVGVTDKSCQVMRAAEDNAARINQLEGSLGTIANMIDSITNKMLVISTATEQQNIATREISENVEALLGRANDNSVIADETVKVAEYLADRAERSQASIEKE
;
A
#
# COMPACT_ATOMS: atom_id res chain seq x y z
N MET A 1 -149.32 26.38 -10.20
CA MET A 1 -148.70 25.29 -9.41
C MET A 1 -147.54 24.75 -10.22
N SER A 2 -146.28 24.69 -9.78
CA SER A 2 -145.68 24.95 -8.46
C SER A 2 -144.17 25.24 -8.64
N LEU A 3 -143.76 26.50 -8.51
CA LEU A 3 -142.34 26.89 -8.38
C LEU A 3 -141.78 26.61 -6.96
N ALA A 4 -142.58 26.06 -6.05
CA ALA A 4 -142.22 25.86 -4.63
C ALA A 4 -141.55 24.51 -4.30
N CYS A 5 -141.53 23.52 -5.21
CA CYS A 5 -140.95 22.20 -4.91
C CYS A 5 -139.43 22.11 -5.19
N VAL A 6 -138.86 22.99 -6.02
CA VAL A 6 -137.43 22.90 -6.39
C VAL A 6 -136.52 23.58 -5.36
N SER A 7 -137.00 24.57 -4.61
CA SER A 7 -136.20 25.28 -3.59
C SER A 7 -136.00 24.49 -2.29
N ALA A 8 -136.91 23.59 -1.92
CA ALA A 8 -136.80 22.81 -0.69
C ALA A 8 -135.77 21.68 -0.77
N SER A 9 -135.62 21.03 -1.94
CA SER A 9 -134.65 19.93 -2.12
C SER A 9 -133.19 20.42 -2.15
N ILE A 10 -132.93 21.64 -2.63
CA ILE A 10 -131.57 22.21 -2.70
C ILE A 10 -131.08 22.67 -1.30
N LEU A 11 -131.98 23.16 -0.45
CA LEU A 11 -131.65 23.56 0.92
C LEU A 11 -131.33 22.36 1.83
N ILE A 12 -132.03 21.23 1.67
CA ILE A 12 -131.78 20.03 2.49
C ILE A 12 -130.49 19.31 2.05
N SER A 13 -130.12 19.33 0.76
CA SER A 13 -128.84 18.77 0.30
C SER A 13 -127.62 19.61 0.69
N GLY A 14 -127.77 20.93 0.85
CA GLY A 14 -126.67 21.82 1.25
C GLY A 14 -126.29 21.70 2.73
N VAL A 15 -127.28 21.55 3.61
CA VAL A 15 -127.05 21.42 5.07
C VAL A 15 -126.39 20.08 5.42
N THR A 16 -126.74 18.99 4.72
CA THR A 16 -126.13 17.67 4.95
C THR A 16 -124.68 17.61 4.46
N TRP A 17 -124.34 18.26 3.35
CA TRP A 17 -122.96 18.37 2.86
C TRP A 17 -122.06 19.19 3.80
N ASN A 18 -122.55 20.31 4.33
CA ASN A 18 -121.77 21.12 5.29
C ASN A 18 -121.52 20.39 6.61
N ALA A 19 -122.49 19.63 7.13
CA ALA A 19 -122.31 18.82 8.33
C ALA A 19 -121.27 17.71 8.14
N LEU A 20 -121.25 17.07 6.96
CA LEU A 20 -120.21 16.09 6.60
C LEU A 20 -118.82 16.71 6.49
N LEU A 21 -118.72 17.93 5.95
CA LEU A 21 -117.45 18.64 5.80
C LEU A 21 -116.86 19.05 7.15
N ILE A 22 -117.69 19.53 8.08
CA ILE A 22 -117.26 19.87 9.45
C ILE A 22 -116.84 18.61 10.22
N ALA A 23 -117.58 17.50 10.08
CA ALA A 23 -117.19 16.23 10.70
C ALA A 23 -115.87 15.69 10.13
N LEU A 24 -115.66 15.78 8.81
CA LEU A 24 -114.41 15.39 8.16
C LEU A 24 -113.24 16.24 8.65
N LEU A 25 -113.41 17.57 8.72
CA LEU A 25 -112.39 18.49 9.24
C LEU A 25 -112.09 18.23 10.72
N GLY A 26 -113.12 17.92 11.53
CA GLY A 26 -112.95 17.54 12.93
C GLY A 26 -112.14 16.25 13.08
N VAL A 27 -112.43 15.22 12.26
CA VAL A 27 -111.67 13.95 12.26
C VAL A 27 -110.23 14.16 11.80
N ILE A 28 -110.02 15.00 10.77
CA ILE A 28 -108.67 15.34 10.29
C ILE A 28 -107.89 16.11 11.36
N ALA A 29 -108.51 17.11 12.01
CA ALA A 29 -107.87 17.87 13.08
C ALA A 29 -107.52 16.99 14.29
N LEU A 30 -108.41 16.07 14.66
CA LEU A 30 -108.19 15.14 15.77
C LEU A 30 -107.12 14.10 15.42
N ALA A 31 -107.09 13.61 14.18
CA ALA A 31 -106.03 12.74 13.68
C ALA A 31 -104.66 13.46 13.65
N LEU A 32 -104.62 14.73 13.21
CA LEU A 32 -103.41 15.55 13.22
C LEU A 32 -102.93 15.85 14.65
N MET A 33 -103.85 16.13 15.57
CA MET A 33 -103.52 16.42 16.97
C MET A 33 -103.02 15.16 17.70
N LEU A 34 -103.63 13.99 17.44
CA LEU A 34 -103.14 12.71 17.94
C LEU A 34 -101.78 12.34 17.34
N TRP A 35 -101.56 12.63 16.04
CA TRP A 35 -100.27 12.42 15.38
C TRP A 35 -99.17 13.31 15.97
N GLN A 36 -99.45 14.61 16.18
CA GLN A 36 -98.53 15.55 16.82
C GLN A 36 -98.21 15.18 18.27
N CYS A 37 -99.20 14.70 19.04
CA CYS A 37 -98.99 14.32 20.43
C CYS A 37 -98.14 13.04 20.53
N ALA A 38 -98.42 12.05 19.68
CA ALA A 38 -97.61 10.84 19.58
C ALA A 38 -96.17 11.13 19.14
N SER A 39 -95.97 12.01 18.16
CA SER A 39 -94.63 12.43 17.73
C SER A 39 -93.89 13.24 18.78
N ALA A 40 -94.58 14.12 19.52
CA ALA A 40 -93.98 14.91 20.59
C ALA A 40 -93.55 14.03 21.78
N GLN A 41 -94.36 13.06 22.19
CA GLN A 41 -93.99 12.09 23.23
C GLN A 41 -92.81 11.22 22.81
N ALA A 42 -92.81 10.76 21.55
CA ALA A 42 -91.70 10.02 20.95
C ALA A 42 -90.38 10.83 21.00
N LEU A 43 -90.41 12.10 20.60
CA LEU A 43 -89.27 13.01 20.66
C LEU A 43 -88.81 13.28 22.10
N GLN A 44 -89.74 13.41 23.04
CA GLN A 44 -89.42 13.68 24.45
C GLN A 44 -88.80 12.46 25.15
N GLN A 45 -89.28 11.25 24.82
CA GLN A 45 -88.65 10.00 25.29
C GLN A 45 -87.25 9.84 24.70
N LEU A 46 -87.08 10.12 23.41
CA LEU A 46 -85.77 10.10 22.76
C LEU A 46 -84.81 11.13 23.40
N ALA A 47 -85.28 12.35 23.65
CA ALA A 47 -84.49 13.40 24.33
C ALA A 47 -84.09 13.00 25.76
N HIS A 48 -84.97 12.34 26.50
CA HIS A 48 -84.65 11.84 27.85
C HIS A 48 -83.63 10.69 27.80
N LEU A 49 -83.72 9.80 26.80
CA LEU A 49 -82.76 8.71 26.62
C LEU A 49 -81.37 9.21 26.17
N LEU A 50 -81.32 10.34 25.47
CA LEU A 50 -80.08 11.02 25.06
C LEU A 50 -79.42 11.84 26.16
N GLN A 51 -80.08 12.08 27.29
CA GLN A 51 -79.52 12.79 28.46
C GLN A 51 -78.85 11.85 29.48
N LEU A 52 -78.89 10.54 29.25
CA LEU A 52 -78.23 9.56 30.11
C LEU A 52 -76.73 9.52 29.77
N PRO A 53 -75.81 9.54 30.77
CA PRO A 53 -74.37 9.65 30.51
C PRO A 53 -73.70 8.43 29.85
N ASP A 54 -74.43 7.33 29.63
CA ASP A 54 -73.88 6.01 29.26
C ASP A 54 -74.73 5.28 28.18
N SER A 55 -75.64 5.97 27.50
CA SER A 55 -76.53 5.32 26.52
C SER A 55 -75.77 4.99 25.24
N GLN A 56 -75.45 3.71 25.04
CA GLN A 56 -75.08 3.20 23.71
C GLN A 56 -76.26 3.46 22.75
N TYR A 57 -76.02 4.29 21.73
CA TYR A 57 -77.04 4.69 20.75
C TYR A 57 -77.66 3.50 19.98
N ARG A 58 -76.99 2.34 20.07
CA ARG A 58 -77.40 1.04 19.53
C ARG A 58 -78.71 0.51 20.12
N ASP A 59 -78.94 0.71 21.42
CA ASP A 59 -80.02 0.06 22.20
C ASP A 59 -81.23 0.96 22.46
N LEU A 60 -81.39 2.07 21.72
CA LEU A 60 -82.59 2.90 21.84
C LEU A 60 -83.85 2.06 21.52
N PRO A 61 -84.80 1.89 22.47
CA PRO A 61 -86.00 1.10 22.27
C PRO A 61 -86.97 1.86 21.36
N LEU A 62 -86.97 1.51 20.07
CA LEU A 62 -87.82 2.14 19.05
C LEU A 62 -89.05 1.31 18.69
N GLU A 63 -89.28 0.18 19.36
CA GLU A 63 -90.35 -0.77 19.01
C GLU A 63 -91.79 -0.25 19.23
N GLY A 64 -91.96 1.00 19.70
CA GLY A 64 -93.26 1.66 19.87
C GLY A 64 -93.36 3.07 19.29
N LEU A 65 -92.28 3.64 18.73
CA LEU A 65 -92.30 4.95 18.09
C LEU A 65 -92.59 4.71 16.61
N GLY A 66 -93.76 5.14 16.12
CA GLY A 66 -94.26 4.84 14.77
C GLY A 66 -93.27 5.14 13.62
N LYS A 67 -93.61 4.70 12.39
CA LYS A 67 -92.82 4.75 11.14
C LYS A 67 -92.38 6.16 10.67
N ASP A 68 -91.75 6.95 11.52
CA ASP A 68 -91.22 8.28 11.20
C ASP A 68 -89.82 8.14 10.62
N GLU A 69 -89.71 8.38 9.31
CA GLU A 69 -88.47 8.29 8.54
C GLU A 69 -87.37 9.23 9.08
N SER A 70 -87.79 10.34 9.71
CA SER A 70 -86.91 11.34 10.34
C SER A 70 -86.18 10.79 11.56
N LEU A 71 -86.87 9.98 12.37
CA LEU A 71 -86.32 9.40 13.60
C LEU A 71 -85.30 8.31 13.28
N LYS A 72 -85.54 7.55 12.20
CA LYS A 72 -84.59 6.57 11.66
C LYS A 72 -83.33 7.26 11.12
N ALA A 73 -83.48 8.34 10.34
CA ALA A 73 -82.35 9.12 9.83
C ALA A 73 -81.49 9.71 10.96
N PHE A 74 -82.12 10.16 12.05
CA PHE A 74 -81.42 10.66 13.23
C PHE A 74 -80.66 9.55 13.98
N LYS A 75 -81.24 8.33 14.11
CA LYS A 75 -80.51 7.16 14.65
C LYS A 75 -79.32 6.78 13.77
N ASP A 76 -79.52 6.74 12.45
CA ASP A 76 -78.44 6.42 11.50
C ASP A 76 -77.31 7.47 11.57
N TYR A 77 -77.65 8.75 11.76
CA TYR A 77 -76.68 9.81 12.04
C TYR A 77 -75.91 9.57 13.34
N LEU A 78 -76.59 9.30 14.46
CA LEU A 78 -75.94 9.04 15.75
C LEU A 78 -75.03 7.80 15.70
N LEU A 79 -75.48 6.71 15.06
CA LEU A 79 -74.67 5.51 14.86
C LEU A 79 -73.51 5.73 13.88
N SER A 80 -73.64 6.65 12.93
CA SER A 80 -72.53 7.04 12.04
C SER A 80 -71.53 7.95 12.76
N HIS A 81 -72.00 8.78 13.69
CA HIS A 81 -71.18 9.65 14.53
C HIS A 81 -70.39 8.83 15.56
N GLU A 82 -71.04 7.91 16.28
CA GLU A 82 -70.39 6.98 17.22
C GLU A 82 -69.33 6.11 16.51
N ARG A 83 -69.64 5.58 15.32
CA ARG A 83 -68.65 4.86 14.50
C ARG A 83 -67.50 5.75 14.05
N SER A 84 -67.76 7.03 13.76
CA SER A 84 -66.71 7.98 13.41
C SER A 84 -65.82 8.32 14.60
N GLU A 85 -66.36 8.43 15.82
CA GLU A 85 -65.57 8.67 17.03
C GLU A 85 -64.72 7.45 17.40
N GLN A 86 -65.29 6.24 17.38
CA GLN A 86 -64.50 5.00 17.58
C GLN A 86 -63.39 4.85 16.55
N SER A 87 -63.67 5.15 15.28
CA SER A 87 -62.66 5.10 14.22
C SER A 87 -61.55 6.14 14.44
N LYS A 88 -61.86 7.34 14.92
CA LYS A 88 -60.83 8.34 15.29
C LYS A 88 -59.96 7.87 16.44
N GLU A 89 -60.53 7.24 17.44
CA GLU A 89 -59.80 6.69 18.59
C GLU A 89 -58.79 5.61 18.16
N GLU A 90 -59.23 4.67 17.30
CA GLU A 90 -58.34 3.67 16.69
C GLU A 90 -57.23 4.31 15.86
N TYR A 91 -57.54 5.33 15.04
CA TYR A 91 -56.53 6.05 14.25
C TYR A 91 -55.50 6.75 15.14
N PHE A 92 -55.91 7.43 16.22
CA PHE A 92 -54.97 8.09 17.11
C PHE A 92 -54.09 7.09 17.87
N ALA A 93 -54.64 5.95 18.31
CA ALA A 93 -53.87 4.88 18.91
C ALA A 93 -52.84 4.29 17.94
N GLU A 94 -53.20 4.08 16.67
CA GLU A 94 -52.29 3.64 15.62
C GLU A 94 -51.20 4.71 15.34
N PHE A 95 -51.56 5.99 15.31
CA PHE A 95 -50.60 7.10 15.18
C PHE A 95 -49.58 7.15 16.32
N VAL A 96 -50.02 6.97 17.57
CA VAL A 96 -49.11 6.89 18.73
C VAL A 96 -48.15 5.71 18.58
N HIS A 97 -48.65 4.55 18.15
CA HIS A 97 -47.81 3.38 17.92
C HIS A 97 -46.77 3.62 16.81
N MET A 98 -47.18 4.17 15.67
CA MET A 98 -46.26 4.53 14.58
C MET A 98 -45.21 5.56 15.01
N ALA A 99 -45.61 6.56 15.81
CA ALA A 99 -44.70 7.56 16.35
C ALA A 99 -43.67 6.93 17.31
N ARG A 100 -44.09 6.00 18.17
CA ARG A 100 -43.16 5.26 19.05
C ARG A 100 -42.19 4.39 18.27
N GLU A 101 -42.66 3.65 17.26
CA GLU A 101 -41.80 2.86 16.37
C GLU A 101 -40.79 3.75 15.63
N LEU A 102 -41.22 4.92 15.14
CA LEU A 102 -40.33 5.89 14.51
C LEU A 102 -39.25 6.39 15.48
N SER A 103 -39.61 6.67 16.75
CA SER A 103 -38.66 7.07 17.79
C SER A 103 -37.63 5.98 18.09
N ILE A 104 -38.07 4.72 18.22
CA ILE A 104 -37.18 3.57 18.43
C ILE A 104 -36.20 3.44 17.26
N SER A 105 -36.71 3.49 16.02
CA SER A 105 -35.88 3.40 14.81
C SER A 105 -34.84 4.54 14.75
N ALA A 106 -35.25 5.76 15.09
CA ALA A 106 -34.37 6.92 15.14
C ALA A 106 -33.30 6.80 16.24
N LEU A 107 -33.64 6.30 17.43
CA LEU A 107 -32.66 6.01 18.49
C LEU A 107 -31.63 4.95 18.05
N SER A 108 -32.07 3.90 17.35
CA SER A 108 -31.18 2.92 16.75
C SER A 108 -30.25 3.55 15.70
N ALA A 109 -30.78 4.41 14.83
CA ALA A 109 -29.98 5.14 13.84
C ALA A 109 -28.93 6.06 14.50
N SER A 110 -29.31 6.77 15.57
CA SER A 110 -28.40 7.61 16.37
C SER A 110 -27.27 6.79 17.01
N THR A 111 -27.59 5.61 17.55
CA THR A 111 -26.60 4.70 18.13
C THR A 111 -25.64 4.18 17.07
N ASN A 112 -26.15 3.73 15.92
CA ASN A 112 -25.33 3.28 14.79
C ASN A 112 -24.42 4.40 14.27
N ALA A 113 -24.90 5.64 14.21
CA ALA A 113 -24.10 6.78 13.79
C ALA A 113 -22.92 7.05 14.75
N LYS A 114 -23.12 6.88 16.06
CA LYS A 114 -22.05 6.99 17.06
C LYS A 114 -20.99 5.89 16.91
N GLU A 115 -21.43 4.64 16.72
CA GLU A 115 -20.52 3.51 16.49
C GLU A 115 -19.74 3.66 15.18
N GLN A 116 -20.40 4.14 14.13
CA GLN A 116 -19.77 4.45 12.86
C GLN A 116 -18.72 5.55 13.02
N LYS A 117 -19.01 6.62 13.76
CA LYS A 117 -18.05 7.69 14.06
C LYS A 117 -16.81 7.17 14.79
N ALA A 118 -16.98 6.29 15.78
CA ALA A 118 -15.86 5.66 16.48
C ALA A 118 -14.99 4.82 15.52
N SER A 119 -15.62 4.02 14.66
CA SER A 119 -14.93 3.19 13.67
C SER A 119 -14.18 4.02 12.62
N ILE A 120 -14.77 5.12 12.16
CA ILE A 120 -14.13 6.04 11.22
C ILE A 120 -12.96 6.78 11.88
N THR A 121 -13.08 7.17 13.16
CA THR A 121 -11.98 7.82 13.91
C THR A 121 -10.77 6.88 14.02
N SER A 122 -11.00 5.59 14.27
CA SER A 122 -9.94 4.57 14.24
C SER A 122 -9.30 4.46 12.84
N SER A 123 -10.12 4.48 11.79
CA SER A 123 -9.65 4.46 10.40
C SER A 123 -8.80 5.70 10.07
N ALA A 124 -9.17 6.88 10.57
CA ALA A 124 -8.40 8.11 10.39
C ALA A 124 -6.99 8.02 11.01
N ALA A 125 -6.88 7.40 12.19
CA ALA A 125 -5.60 7.16 12.82
C ALA A 125 -4.72 6.22 11.97
N ALA A 126 -5.29 5.12 11.47
CA ALA A 126 -4.58 4.20 10.58
C ALA A 126 -4.13 4.86 9.26
N VAL A 127 -4.95 5.75 8.69
CA VAL A 127 -4.59 6.52 7.48
C VAL A 127 -3.46 7.50 7.75
N THR A 128 -3.45 8.14 8.92
CA THR A 128 -2.35 9.03 9.34
C THR A 128 -1.04 8.25 9.46
N GLU A 129 -1.08 7.06 10.08
CA GLU A 129 0.08 6.17 10.19
C GLU A 129 0.57 5.68 8.81
N LEU A 130 -0.35 5.34 7.90
CA LEU A 130 -0.02 5.00 6.52
C LEU A 130 0.65 6.17 5.79
N SER A 131 0.16 7.40 5.96
CA SER A 131 0.76 8.59 5.35
C SER A 131 2.22 8.77 5.80
N GLN A 132 2.48 8.63 7.10
CA GLN A 132 3.84 8.69 7.64
C GLN A 132 4.72 7.57 7.04
N SER A 133 4.19 6.35 6.98
CA SER A 133 4.93 5.22 6.42
C SER A 133 5.29 5.42 4.94
N VAL A 134 4.40 6.02 4.14
CA VAL A 134 4.66 6.36 2.74
C VAL A 134 5.77 7.42 2.62
N GLU A 135 5.76 8.44 3.47
CA GLU A 135 6.83 9.45 3.53
C GLU A 135 8.18 8.84 3.92
N ASP A 136 8.20 7.95 4.91
CA ASP A 136 9.41 7.25 5.34
C ASP A 136 9.98 6.38 4.22
N VAL A 137 9.12 5.66 3.47
CA VAL A 137 9.52 4.89 2.30
C VAL A 137 10.08 5.82 1.20
N ALA A 138 9.45 6.97 0.94
CA ALA A 138 9.95 7.94 -0.02
C ALA A 138 11.33 8.49 0.36
N ALA A 139 11.56 8.77 1.65
CA ALA A 139 12.87 9.17 2.15
C ALA A 139 13.91 8.06 1.98
N GLN A 140 13.54 6.80 2.29
CA GLN A 140 14.42 5.64 2.14
C GLN A 140 14.84 5.43 0.68
N ILE A 141 13.93 5.66 -0.27
CA ILE A 141 14.24 5.57 -1.71
C ILE A 141 15.37 6.53 -2.08
N LYS A 142 15.35 7.76 -1.54
CA LYS A 142 16.40 8.75 -1.79
C LYS A 142 17.75 8.32 -1.23
N TYR A 143 17.78 7.76 -0.02
CA TYR A 143 19.02 7.25 0.57
C TYR A 143 19.60 6.07 -0.23
N VAL A 144 18.74 5.13 -0.63
CA VAL A 144 19.16 3.99 -1.45
C VAL A 144 19.68 4.47 -2.81
N HIS A 145 19.11 5.52 -3.39
CA HIS A 145 19.61 6.09 -4.64
C HIS A 145 21.03 6.66 -4.49
N ASP A 146 21.32 7.38 -3.40
CA ASP A 146 22.66 7.89 -3.10
C ASP A 146 23.68 6.74 -2.91
N ASP A 147 23.29 5.67 -2.23
CA ASP A 147 24.14 4.48 -2.05
C ASP A 147 24.40 3.73 -3.37
N ILE A 148 23.41 3.68 -4.28
CA ILE A 148 23.56 3.15 -5.64
C ILE A 148 24.60 3.95 -6.42
N GLU A 149 24.51 5.28 -6.40
CA GLU A 149 25.43 6.16 -7.12
C GLU A 149 26.88 6.00 -6.62
N ARG A 150 27.08 5.97 -5.29
CA ARG A 150 28.39 5.67 -4.69
C ARG A 150 28.91 4.29 -5.07
N SER A 151 28.04 3.28 -5.05
CA SER A 151 28.42 1.91 -5.43
C SER A 151 28.84 1.85 -6.90
N ARG A 152 28.18 2.63 -7.77
CA ARG A 152 28.52 2.72 -9.20
C ARG A 152 29.88 3.38 -9.41
N GLU A 153 30.14 4.47 -8.70
CA GLU A 153 31.44 5.16 -8.72
C GLU A 153 32.56 4.22 -8.27
N GLN A 154 32.43 3.59 -7.10
CA GLN A 154 33.42 2.63 -6.58
C GLN A 154 33.65 1.44 -7.51
N THR A 155 32.60 0.92 -8.14
CA THR A 155 32.73 -0.17 -9.11
C THR A 155 33.49 0.27 -10.35
N THR A 156 33.23 1.50 -10.83
CA THR A 156 33.92 2.08 -11.99
C THR A 156 35.41 2.32 -11.68
N GLU A 157 35.72 2.87 -10.52
CA GLU A 157 37.09 3.03 -10.04
C GLU A 157 37.81 1.68 -9.93
N GLY A 158 37.14 0.66 -9.35
CA GLY A 158 37.71 -0.69 -9.23
C GLY A 158 38.00 -1.33 -10.58
N ILE A 159 37.17 -1.12 -11.60
CA ILE A 159 37.43 -1.60 -12.97
C ILE A 159 38.65 -0.90 -13.55
N ALA A 160 38.76 0.43 -13.38
CA ALA A 160 39.91 1.19 -13.86
C ALA A 160 41.22 0.76 -13.17
N GLU A 161 41.18 0.48 -11.86
CA GLU A 161 42.32 -0.02 -11.11
C GLU A 161 42.74 -1.43 -11.57
N ALA A 162 41.77 -2.33 -11.79
CA ALA A 162 42.03 -3.65 -12.34
C ALA A 162 42.69 -3.58 -13.73
N GLN A 163 42.21 -2.70 -14.61
CA GLN A 163 42.81 -2.47 -15.93
C GLN A 163 44.26 -1.96 -15.81
N SER A 164 44.51 -1.03 -14.87
CA SER A 164 45.86 -0.51 -14.60
C SER A 164 46.79 -1.62 -14.11
N ALA A 165 46.34 -2.47 -13.19
CA ALA A 165 47.10 -3.59 -12.69
C ALA A 165 47.47 -4.60 -13.81
N THR A 166 46.55 -4.89 -14.73
CA THR A 166 46.82 -5.73 -15.91
C THR A 166 47.90 -5.12 -16.82
N ASN A 167 47.89 -3.80 -17.02
CA ASN A 167 48.91 -3.10 -17.80
C ASN A 167 50.29 -3.16 -17.11
N GLU A 168 50.34 -2.99 -15.79
CA GLU A 168 51.59 -3.10 -15.02
C GLU A 168 52.17 -4.51 -15.06
N ILE A 169 51.34 -5.54 -14.94
CA ILE A 169 51.77 -6.94 -15.09
C ILE A 169 52.33 -7.18 -16.49
N SER A 170 51.66 -6.70 -17.53
CA SER A 170 52.14 -6.82 -18.91
C SER A 170 53.51 -6.16 -19.10
N ARG A 171 53.72 -4.99 -18.49
CA ARG A 171 55.03 -4.31 -18.48
C ARG A 171 56.08 -5.11 -17.72
N MET A 172 55.73 -5.70 -16.59
CA MET A 172 56.62 -6.55 -15.79
C MET A 172 57.07 -7.79 -16.57
N VAL A 173 56.15 -8.44 -17.30
CA VAL A 173 56.47 -9.57 -18.18
C VAL A 173 57.45 -9.14 -19.28
N GLY A 174 57.23 -7.97 -19.89
CA GLY A 174 58.16 -7.39 -20.88
C GLY A 174 59.58 -7.21 -20.31
N LEU A 175 59.70 -6.55 -19.15
CA LEU A 175 61.00 -6.32 -18.48
C LEU A 175 61.69 -7.63 -18.08
N SER A 176 60.93 -8.65 -17.66
CA SER A 176 61.48 -9.96 -17.33
C SER A 176 62.08 -10.65 -18.56
N LYS A 177 61.44 -10.49 -19.71
CA LYS A 177 61.92 -11.04 -20.99
C LYS A 177 63.14 -10.31 -21.52
N GLU A 178 63.21 -8.99 -21.39
CA GLU A 178 64.42 -8.22 -21.68
C GLU A 178 65.59 -8.66 -20.77
N SER A 179 65.32 -8.88 -19.48
CA SER A 179 66.33 -9.38 -18.54
C SER A 179 66.85 -10.77 -18.90
N GLU A 180 65.98 -11.65 -19.42
CA GLU A 180 66.37 -12.97 -19.90
C GLU A 180 67.36 -12.87 -21.07
N VAL A 181 67.10 -11.99 -22.05
CA VAL A 181 68.02 -11.73 -23.17
C VAL A 181 69.39 -11.26 -22.68
N LEU A 182 69.44 -10.29 -21.77
CA LEU A 182 70.69 -9.79 -21.19
C LEU A 182 71.48 -10.89 -20.45
N VAL A 183 70.79 -11.78 -19.73
CA VAL A 183 71.43 -12.91 -19.06
C VAL A 183 71.99 -13.90 -20.07
N THR A 184 71.29 -14.17 -21.17
CA THR A 184 71.79 -15.03 -22.25
C THR A 184 73.02 -14.45 -22.93
N GLU A 185 73.03 -13.16 -23.26
CA GLU A 185 74.20 -12.48 -23.82
C GLU A 185 75.40 -12.53 -22.86
N LEU A 186 75.16 -12.32 -21.56
CA LEU A 186 76.21 -12.35 -20.56
C LEU A 186 76.78 -13.77 -20.33
N LEU A 187 75.94 -14.81 -20.46
CA LEU A 187 76.38 -16.21 -20.49
C LEU A 187 77.31 -16.50 -21.68
N GLU A 188 76.99 -15.97 -22.86
CA GLU A 188 77.85 -16.08 -24.05
C GLU A 188 79.20 -15.40 -23.83
N HIS A 189 79.19 -14.17 -23.29
CA HIS A 189 80.42 -13.47 -22.94
C HIS A 189 81.25 -14.23 -21.91
N THR A 190 80.65 -14.79 -20.87
CA THR A 190 81.39 -15.59 -19.87
C THR A 190 81.99 -16.86 -20.48
N ASN A 191 81.30 -17.52 -21.42
CA ASN A 191 81.86 -18.66 -22.15
C ASN A 191 83.10 -18.27 -22.96
N ASN A 192 83.08 -17.10 -23.61
CA ASN A 192 84.24 -16.59 -24.33
C ASN A 192 85.43 -16.31 -23.41
N VAL A 193 85.20 -15.71 -22.23
CA VAL A 193 86.27 -15.49 -21.25
C VAL A 193 86.81 -16.82 -20.72
N ALA A 194 85.95 -17.82 -20.49
CA ALA A 194 86.40 -19.16 -20.08
C ALA A 194 87.31 -19.81 -21.13
N ALA A 195 86.96 -19.69 -22.41
CA ALA A 195 87.78 -20.17 -23.52
C ALA A 195 89.14 -19.44 -23.59
N MET A 196 89.16 -18.11 -23.40
CA MET A 196 90.41 -17.35 -23.35
C MET A 196 91.28 -17.75 -22.15
N SER A 197 90.68 -17.98 -20.98
CA SER A 197 91.40 -18.43 -19.79
C SER A 197 92.06 -19.80 -20.01
N LYS A 198 91.36 -20.71 -20.70
CA LYS A 198 91.91 -22.01 -21.11
C LYS A 198 93.15 -21.86 -22.02
N ILE A 199 93.10 -20.95 -23.00
CA ILE A 199 94.25 -20.64 -23.85
C ILE A 199 95.43 -20.12 -23.01
N ILE A 200 95.20 -19.28 -22.00
CA ILE A 200 96.26 -18.78 -21.10
C ILE A 200 96.87 -19.93 -20.29
N ILE A 201 96.07 -20.89 -19.81
CA ILE A 201 96.56 -22.09 -19.12
C ILE A 201 97.48 -22.89 -20.07
N ASP A 202 97.03 -23.15 -21.30
CA ASP A 202 97.79 -23.90 -22.30
C ASP A 202 99.12 -23.19 -22.64
N ILE A 203 99.10 -21.87 -22.85
CA ILE A 203 100.31 -21.06 -23.11
C ILE A 203 101.25 -21.08 -21.90
N SER A 204 100.71 -20.96 -20.69
CA SER A 204 101.50 -20.96 -19.46
C SER A 204 102.18 -22.31 -19.24
N GLU A 205 101.50 -23.42 -19.56
CA GLU A 205 102.08 -24.76 -19.51
C GLU A 205 103.17 -24.98 -20.55
N GLN A 206 102.96 -24.53 -21.80
CA GLN A 206 104.00 -24.53 -22.83
C GLN A 206 105.21 -23.68 -22.44
N THR A 207 104.97 -22.50 -21.86
CA THR A 207 106.03 -21.58 -21.40
C THR A 207 106.82 -22.19 -20.25
N ASN A 208 106.16 -22.88 -19.33
CA ASN A 208 106.80 -23.61 -18.24
C ASN A 208 107.68 -24.77 -18.74
N LEU A 209 107.25 -25.47 -19.81
CA LEU A 209 108.05 -26.52 -20.45
C LEU A 209 109.25 -25.93 -21.20
N LEU A 210 109.07 -24.81 -21.91
CA LEU A 210 110.14 -24.08 -22.59
C LEU A 210 111.19 -23.57 -21.61
N SER A 211 110.76 -22.97 -20.50
CA SER A 211 111.67 -22.46 -19.47
C SER A 211 112.42 -23.57 -18.76
N LEU A 212 111.78 -24.72 -18.52
CA LEU A 212 112.45 -25.91 -18.00
C LEU A 212 113.57 -26.38 -18.95
N ASN A 213 113.28 -26.49 -20.25
CA ASN A 213 114.28 -26.87 -21.24
C ASN A 213 115.44 -25.85 -21.30
N ALA A 214 115.13 -24.55 -21.20
CA ALA A 214 116.14 -23.51 -21.14
C ALA A 214 117.00 -23.58 -19.87
N ALA A 215 116.40 -23.88 -18.71
CA ALA A 215 117.12 -24.07 -17.45
C ALA A 215 118.07 -25.28 -17.51
N ILE A 216 117.63 -26.38 -18.13
CA ILE A 216 118.45 -27.58 -18.38
C ILE A 216 119.65 -27.22 -19.27
N GLU A 217 119.44 -26.51 -20.38
CA GLU A 217 120.52 -26.16 -21.30
C GLU A 217 121.47 -25.12 -20.70
N ALA A 218 120.96 -24.19 -19.89
CA ALA A 218 121.77 -23.24 -19.13
C ALA A 218 122.66 -23.95 -18.09
N ALA A 219 122.14 -24.98 -17.40
CA ALA A 219 122.95 -25.82 -16.51
C ALA A 219 124.01 -26.61 -17.28
N ARG A 220 123.69 -27.05 -18.51
CA ARG A 220 124.61 -27.78 -19.39
C ARG A 220 125.79 -26.93 -19.88
N ALA A 221 125.58 -25.63 -20.05
CA ALA A 221 126.61 -24.66 -20.44
C ALA A 221 127.55 -24.24 -19.28
N GLY A 222 127.30 -24.70 -18.05
CA GLY A 222 128.16 -24.43 -16.88
C GLY A 222 128.23 -22.95 -16.51
N GLU A 223 129.44 -22.43 -16.27
CA GLU A 223 129.65 -21.03 -15.85
C GLU A 223 129.18 -20.01 -16.92
N HIS A 224 129.22 -20.36 -18.20
CA HIS A 224 128.73 -19.49 -19.29
C HIS A 224 127.19 -19.37 -19.32
N GLY A 225 126.47 -20.29 -18.67
CA GLY A 225 125.00 -20.35 -18.65
C GLY A 225 124.33 -19.69 -17.44
N ARG A 226 125.08 -19.22 -16.43
CA ARG A 226 124.50 -18.69 -15.17
C ARG A 226 123.46 -17.58 -15.36
N GLY A 227 123.73 -16.63 -16.27
CA GLY A 227 122.77 -15.56 -16.56
C GLY A 227 121.48 -16.06 -17.20
N PHE A 228 121.58 -17.07 -18.09
CA PHE A 228 120.43 -17.70 -18.73
C PHE A 228 119.62 -18.56 -17.75
N ALA A 229 120.27 -19.21 -16.78
CA ALA A 229 119.60 -20.01 -15.76
C ALA A 229 118.66 -19.14 -14.90
N VAL A 230 119.12 -17.96 -14.48
CA VAL A 230 118.29 -17.01 -13.69
C VAL A 230 117.07 -16.55 -14.50
N VAL A 231 117.25 -16.23 -15.78
CA VAL A 231 116.13 -15.83 -16.65
C VAL A 231 115.15 -17.00 -16.84
N ALA A 232 115.64 -18.23 -17.03
CA ALA A 232 114.80 -19.41 -17.19
C ALA A 232 113.96 -19.69 -15.93
N ASP A 233 114.54 -19.57 -14.73
CA ASP A 233 113.80 -19.73 -13.48
C ASP A 233 112.75 -18.62 -13.26
N GLU A 234 113.05 -17.37 -13.64
CA GLU A 234 112.09 -16.27 -13.56
C GLU A 234 110.91 -16.48 -14.53
N VAL A 235 111.20 -16.90 -15.78
CA VAL A 235 110.15 -17.25 -16.76
C VAL A 235 109.30 -18.42 -16.27
N ARG A 236 109.93 -19.43 -15.64
CA ARG A 236 109.23 -20.56 -15.02
C ARG A 236 108.28 -20.08 -13.90
N SER A 237 108.78 -19.26 -12.97
CA SER A 237 107.97 -18.67 -11.90
C SER A 237 106.78 -17.87 -12.46
N LEU A 238 107.02 -17.03 -13.46
CA LEU A 238 105.99 -16.22 -14.11
C LEU A 238 104.92 -17.09 -14.80
N SER A 239 105.34 -18.17 -15.45
CA SER A 239 104.42 -19.13 -16.10
C SER A 239 103.53 -19.86 -15.09
N ILE A 240 104.06 -20.25 -13.94
CA ILE A 240 103.28 -20.88 -12.86
C ILE A 240 102.24 -19.90 -12.30
N ARG A 241 102.66 -18.66 -12.00
CA ARG A 241 101.75 -17.59 -11.51
C ARG A 241 100.66 -17.23 -12.52
N SER A 242 101.01 -17.20 -13.81
CA SER A 242 100.05 -16.96 -14.90
C SER A 242 99.00 -18.05 -14.97
N ARG A 243 99.41 -19.33 -14.86
CA ARG A 243 98.49 -20.47 -14.81
C ARG A 243 97.58 -20.43 -13.58
N GLU A 244 98.11 -20.13 -12.40
CA GLU A 244 97.33 -20.00 -11.17
C GLU A 244 96.26 -18.90 -11.31
N SER A 245 96.65 -17.73 -11.84
CA SER A 245 95.71 -16.62 -12.09
C SER A 245 94.60 -17.01 -13.09
N ALA A 246 94.95 -17.74 -14.16
CA ALA A 246 93.96 -18.23 -15.13
C ALA A 246 93.01 -19.28 -14.54
N ASN A 247 93.48 -20.12 -13.60
CA ASN A 247 92.61 -21.03 -12.85
C ASN A 247 91.62 -20.27 -11.95
N GLU A 248 92.08 -19.24 -11.22
CA GLU A 248 91.22 -18.40 -10.39
C GLU A 248 90.15 -17.66 -11.22
N ILE A 249 90.51 -17.17 -12.40
CA ILE A 249 89.57 -16.57 -13.36
C ILE A 249 88.53 -17.61 -13.79
N THR A 250 88.95 -18.83 -14.10
CA THR A 250 88.04 -19.91 -14.52
C THR A 250 87.05 -20.28 -13.41
N GLU A 251 87.51 -20.37 -12.16
CA GLU A 251 86.64 -20.61 -11.01
C GLU A 251 85.62 -19.47 -10.82
N SER A 252 86.07 -18.23 -10.95
CA SER A 252 85.20 -17.05 -10.86
C SER A 252 84.13 -17.06 -11.95
N ILE A 253 84.49 -17.39 -13.20
CA ILE A 253 83.54 -17.50 -14.31
C ILE A 253 82.52 -18.60 -14.06
N ASN A 254 82.95 -19.78 -13.61
CA ASN A 254 82.04 -20.87 -13.28
C ASN A 254 81.02 -20.47 -12.20
N ASN A 255 81.45 -19.70 -11.20
CA ASN A 255 80.56 -19.18 -10.16
C ASN A 255 79.57 -18.14 -10.72
N VAL A 256 80.01 -17.28 -11.63
CA VAL A 256 79.15 -16.31 -12.32
C VAL A 256 78.10 -17.03 -13.18
N GLN A 257 78.50 -18.04 -13.96
CA GLN A 257 77.58 -18.84 -14.79
C GLN A 257 76.54 -19.58 -13.94
N LYS A 258 76.93 -20.20 -12.83
CA LYS A 258 75.98 -20.84 -11.88
C LYS A 258 74.95 -19.84 -11.36
N ARG A 259 75.37 -18.62 -11.03
CA ARG A 259 74.45 -17.56 -10.56
C ARG A 259 73.49 -17.13 -11.66
N MET A 260 73.94 -17.04 -12.91
CA MET A 260 73.08 -16.71 -14.06
C MET A 260 71.98 -17.72 -14.28
N VAL A 261 72.29 -19.02 -14.22
CA VAL A 261 71.26 -20.08 -14.30
C VAL A 261 70.20 -19.90 -13.21
N GLY A 262 70.61 -19.55 -11.99
CA GLY A 262 69.69 -19.26 -10.90
C GLY A 262 68.84 -18.00 -11.12
N VAL A 263 69.35 -17.00 -11.86
CA VAL A 263 68.56 -15.81 -12.27
C VAL A 263 67.52 -16.19 -13.31
N THR A 264 67.87 -17.01 -14.31
CA THR A 264 66.93 -17.50 -15.33
C THR A 264 65.79 -18.29 -14.71
N ASP A 265 66.08 -19.19 -13.76
CA ASP A 265 65.04 -19.96 -13.06
C ASP A 265 64.07 -19.03 -12.28
N LYS A 266 64.60 -18.04 -11.56
CA LYS A 266 63.79 -17.04 -10.86
C LYS A 266 62.96 -16.19 -11.82
N SER A 267 63.52 -15.81 -12.97
CA SER A 267 62.79 -15.08 -14.01
C SER A 267 61.58 -15.88 -14.53
N CYS A 268 61.77 -17.17 -14.78
CA CYS A 268 60.69 -18.08 -15.15
C CYS A 268 59.59 -18.18 -14.08
N GLN A 269 59.97 -18.23 -12.79
CA GLN A 269 59.01 -18.20 -11.69
C GLN A 269 58.22 -16.88 -11.63
N VAL A 270 58.88 -15.74 -11.85
CA VAL A 270 58.23 -14.42 -11.91
C VAL A 270 57.23 -14.35 -13.06
N MET A 271 57.59 -14.85 -14.24
CA MET A 271 56.69 -14.88 -15.40
C MET A 271 55.43 -15.71 -15.13
N ARG A 272 55.56 -16.90 -14.53
CA ARG A 272 54.41 -17.73 -14.16
C ARG A 272 53.50 -17.03 -13.14
N ALA A 273 54.09 -16.43 -12.11
CA ALA A 273 53.33 -15.67 -11.11
C ALA A 273 52.61 -14.46 -11.74
N ALA A 274 53.23 -13.82 -12.73
CA ALA A 274 52.63 -12.72 -13.48
C ALA A 274 51.39 -13.18 -14.29
N GLU A 275 51.50 -14.31 -14.99
CA GLU A 275 50.38 -14.91 -15.73
C GLU A 275 49.21 -15.29 -14.81
N ASP A 276 49.51 -15.93 -13.67
CA ASP A 276 48.50 -16.29 -12.67
C ASP A 276 47.80 -15.03 -12.09
N ASN A 277 48.56 -13.97 -11.82
CA ASN A 277 48.00 -12.72 -11.33
C ASN A 277 47.14 -12.01 -12.38
N ALA A 278 47.55 -12.02 -13.66
CA ALA A 278 46.74 -11.49 -14.76
C ALA A 278 45.40 -12.24 -14.87
N ALA A 279 45.42 -13.57 -14.76
CA ALA A 279 44.19 -14.37 -14.77
C ALA A 279 43.25 -14.03 -13.59
N ARG A 280 43.80 -13.83 -12.39
CA ARG A 280 43.03 -13.41 -11.20
C ARG A 280 42.42 -12.02 -11.37
N ILE A 281 43.15 -11.08 -11.96
CA ILE A 281 42.64 -9.71 -12.22
C ILE A 281 41.52 -9.74 -13.26
N ASN A 282 41.65 -10.54 -14.33
CA ASN A 282 40.56 -10.72 -15.29
C ASN A 282 39.28 -11.28 -14.64
N GLN A 283 39.42 -12.21 -13.68
CA GLN A 283 38.30 -12.71 -12.91
C GLN A 283 37.68 -11.62 -11.99
N LEU A 284 38.52 -10.78 -11.40
CA LEU A 284 38.07 -9.61 -10.62
C LEU A 284 37.28 -8.63 -11.49
N GLU A 285 37.79 -8.31 -12.68
CA GLU A 285 37.11 -7.44 -13.65
C GLU A 285 35.72 -7.99 -14.03
N GLY A 286 35.62 -9.29 -14.33
CA GLY A 286 34.34 -9.94 -14.59
C GLY A 286 33.37 -9.90 -13.39
N SER A 287 33.90 -10.00 -12.17
CA SER A 287 33.10 -9.89 -10.93
C SER A 287 32.59 -8.47 -10.73
N LEU A 288 33.44 -7.46 -10.95
CA LEU A 288 33.05 -6.05 -10.91
C LEU A 288 32.03 -5.70 -12.00
N GLY A 289 32.19 -6.24 -13.20
CA GLY A 289 31.18 -6.11 -14.27
C GLY A 289 29.82 -6.70 -13.89
N THR A 290 29.81 -7.82 -13.15
CA THR A 290 28.57 -8.39 -12.60
C THR A 290 27.94 -7.47 -11.55
N ILE A 291 28.75 -6.87 -10.68
CA ILE A 291 28.29 -5.89 -9.69
C ILE A 291 27.68 -4.66 -10.39
N ALA A 292 28.32 -4.14 -11.44
CA ALA A 292 27.79 -3.02 -12.23
C ALA A 292 26.39 -3.34 -12.79
N ASN A 293 26.21 -4.53 -13.39
CA ASN A 293 24.89 -4.96 -13.88
C ASN A 293 23.85 -5.09 -12.76
N MET A 294 24.27 -5.53 -11.56
CA MET A 294 23.38 -5.59 -10.40
C MET A 294 22.95 -4.19 -9.93
N ILE A 295 23.87 -3.22 -9.92
CA ILE A 295 23.58 -1.82 -9.59
C ILE A 295 22.55 -1.24 -10.57
N ASP A 296 22.69 -1.49 -11.87
CA ASP A 296 21.70 -1.07 -12.88
C ASP A 296 20.32 -1.73 -12.65
N SER A 297 20.32 -3.02 -12.29
CA SER A 297 19.09 -3.74 -11.95
C SER A 297 18.39 -3.14 -10.72
N ILE A 298 19.15 -2.81 -9.67
CA ILE A 298 18.63 -2.17 -8.46
C ILE A 298 18.08 -0.78 -8.80
N THR A 299 18.79 0.00 -9.61
CA THR A 299 18.34 1.33 -10.07
C THR A 299 16.96 1.25 -10.73
N ASN A 300 16.77 0.30 -11.65
CA ASN A 300 15.49 0.08 -12.30
C ASN A 300 14.38 -0.33 -11.33
N LYS A 301 14.69 -1.19 -10.35
CA LYS A 301 13.72 -1.57 -9.31
C LYS A 301 13.34 -0.39 -8.42
N MET A 302 14.30 0.48 -8.09
CA MET A 302 14.05 1.69 -7.31
C MET A 302 13.14 2.67 -8.03
N LEU A 303 13.24 2.78 -9.36
CA LEU A 303 12.32 3.59 -10.16
C LEU A 303 10.87 3.09 -10.05
N VAL A 304 10.68 1.76 -10.10
CA VAL A 304 9.36 1.14 -9.93
C VAL A 304 8.82 1.38 -8.53
N ILE A 305 9.65 1.21 -7.49
CA ILE A 305 9.26 1.47 -6.10
C ILE A 305 8.89 2.94 -5.92
N SER A 306 9.68 3.89 -6.44
CA SER A 306 9.38 5.32 -6.40
C SER A 306 8.04 5.65 -7.03
N THR A 307 7.75 5.07 -8.20
CA THR A 307 6.45 5.24 -8.86
C THR A 307 5.31 4.67 -8.01
N ALA A 308 5.51 3.48 -7.42
CA ALA A 308 4.49 2.86 -6.56
C ALA A 308 4.25 3.66 -5.27
N THR A 309 5.29 4.23 -4.67
CA THR A 309 5.20 5.09 -3.49
C THR A 309 4.45 6.38 -3.81
N GLU A 310 4.67 6.98 -4.98
CA GLU A 310 3.90 8.16 -5.42
C GLU A 310 2.41 7.82 -5.58
N GLN A 311 2.09 6.68 -6.19
CA GLN A 311 0.70 6.22 -6.30
C GLN A 311 0.07 5.93 -4.93
N GLN A 312 0.83 5.37 -3.98
CA GLN A 312 0.38 5.17 -2.62
C GLN A 312 0.13 6.48 -1.88
N ASN A 313 0.93 7.52 -2.13
CA ASN A 313 0.73 8.84 -1.56
C ASN A 313 -0.62 9.43 -2.02
N ILE A 314 -0.88 9.39 -3.34
CA ILE A 314 -2.15 9.84 -3.93
C ILE A 314 -3.32 9.05 -3.33
N ALA A 315 -3.24 7.72 -3.30
CA ALA A 315 -4.30 6.88 -2.75
C ALA A 315 -4.54 7.14 -1.25
N THR A 316 -3.49 7.37 -0.47
CA THR A 316 -3.59 7.66 0.97
C THR A 316 -4.31 8.98 1.20
N ARG A 317 -4.01 10.00 0.38
CA ARG A 317 -4.69 11.29 0.42
C ARG A 317 -6.18 11.15 0.07
N GLU A 318 -6.52 10.40 -0.99
CA GLU A 318 -7.92 10.13 -1.35
C GLU A 318 -8.67 9.39 -0.24
N ILE A 319 -8.03 8.43 0.42
CA ILE A 319 -8.63 7.73 1.58
C ILE A 319 -8.84 8.71 2.73
N SER A 320 -7.89 9.60 3.00
CA SER A 320 -8.03 10.60 4.06
C SER A 320 -9.22 11.54 3.81
N GLU A 321 -9.36 12.04 2.58
CA GLU A 321 -10.50 12.88 2.18
C GLU A 321 -11.83 12.12 2.33
N ASN A 322 -11.87 10.83 1.97
CA ASN A 322 -13.05 9.98 2.15
C ASN A 322 -13.39 9.74 3.62
N VAL A 323 -12.40 9.55 4.48
CA VAL A 323 -12.58 9.38 5.93
C VAL A 323 -13.18 10.64 6.55
N GLU A 324 -12.70 11.83 6.18
CA GLU A 324 -13.28 13.10 6.62
C GLU A 324 -14.73 13.25 6.16
N ALA A 325 -15.02 12.93 4.90
CA ALA A 325 -16.39 12.97 4.37
C ALA A 325 -17.32 12.00 5.11
N LEU A 326 -16.85 10.80 5.46
CA LEU A 326 -17.61 9.82 6.24
C LEU A 326 -17.87 10.31 7.67
N LEU A 327 -16.91 10.98 8.32
CA LEU A 327 -17.12 11.59 9.64
C LEU A 327 -18.23 12.65 9.59
N GLY A 328 -18.24 13.49 8.56
CA GLY A 328 -19.30 14.47 8.32
C GLY A 328 -20.67 13.80 8.18
N ARG A 329 -20.78 12.78 7.33
CA ARG A 329 -22.03 12.04 7.11
C ARG A 329 -22.52 11.30 8.36
N ALA A 330 -21.62 10.72 9.16
CA ALA A 330 -21.98 10.09 10.43
C ALA A 330 -22.50 11.12 11.44
N ASN A 331 -21.92 12.32 11.46
CA ASN A 331 -22.41 13.42 12.29
C ASN A 331 -23.80 13.88 11.84
N ASP A 332 -24.02 14.07 10.55
CA ASP A 332 -25.33 14.47 9.99
C ASP A 332 -26.41 13.43 10.30
N ASN A 333 -26.10 12.14 10.13
CA ASN A 333 -27.01 11.05 10.49
C ASN A 333 -27.39 11.09 11.98
N SER A 334 -26.43 11.38 12.86
CA SER A 334 -26.70 11.50 14.31
C SER A 334 -27.63 12.69 14.60
N VAL A 335 -27.47 13.82 13.90
CA VAL A 335 -28.33 15.00 14.06
C VAL A 335 -29.74 14.73 13.54
N ILE A 336 -29.87 14.17 12.34
CA ILE A 336 -31.16 13.81 11.74
C ILE A 336 -31.92 12.80 12.62
N ALA A 337 -31.21 11.81 13.17
CA ALA A 337 -31.80 10.85 14.09
C ALA A 337 -32.32 11.51 15.37
N ASP A 338 -31.56 12.42 15.98
CA ASP A 338 -31.99 13.18 17.17
C ASP A 338 -33.21 14.07 16.89
N GLU A 339 -33.25 14.72 15.72
CA GLU A 339 -34.43 15.49 15.27
C GLU A 339 -35.64 14.59 15.03
N THR A 340 -35.44 13.41 14.44
CA THR A 340 -36.52 12.45 14.18
C THR A 340 -37.12 11.93 15.48
N VAL A 341 -36.30 11.70 16.52
CA VAL A 341 -36.79 11.36 17.87
C VAL A 341 -37.69 12.48 18.41
N LYS A 342 -37.26 13.74 18.34
CA LYS A 342 -38.06 14.89 18.82
C LYS A 342 -39.39 15.02 18.07
N VAL A 343 -39.38 14.83 16.74
CA VAL A 343 -40.59 14.87 15.92
C VAL A 343 -41.52 13.72 16.28
N ALA A 344 -40.98 12.52 16.45
CA ALA A 344 -41.74 11.34 16.86
C ALA A 344 -42.40 11.52 18.23
N GLU A 345 -41.66 12.02 19.22
CA GLU A 345 -42.19 12.36 20.56
C GLU A 345 -43.29 13.42 20.48
N TYR A 346 -43.09 14.46 19.67
CA TYR A 346 -44.10 15.51 19.45
C TYR A 346 -45.39 14.95 18.80
N LEU A 347 -45.25 14.07 17.81
CA LEU A 347 -46.40 13.41 17.16
C LEU A 347 -47.15 12.50 18.13
N ALA A 348 -46.44 11.73 18.95
CA ALA A 348 -47.03 10.90 20.00
C ALA A 348 -47.80 11.74 21.03
N ASP A 349 -47.19 12.79 21.59
CA ASP A 349 -47.87 13.70 22.55
C ASP A 349 -49.11 14.35 21.93
N ARG A 350 -49.04 14.78 20.67
CA ARG A 350 -50.18 15.41 19.98
C ARG A 350 -51.31 14.41 19.72
N ALA A 351 -51.00 13.17 19.36
CA ALA A 351 -51.99 12.11 19.16
C ALA A 351 -52.63 11.71 20.50
N GLU A 352 -51.85 11.55 21.57
CA GLU A 352 -52.36 11.27 22.92
C GLU A 352 -53.29 12.39 23.43
N ARG A 353 -52.95 13.67 23.21
CA ARG A 353 -53.83 14.80 23.55
C ARG A 353 -55.12 14.82 22.75
N SER A 354 -55.07 14.44 21.47
CA SER A 354 -56.24 14.41 20.60
C SER A 354 -57.19 13.27 20.99
N GLN A 355 -56.64 12.12 21.38
CA GLN A 355 -57.40 11.01 21.97
C GLN A 355 -58.08 11.45 23.28
N ALA A 356 -57.32 12.09 24.19
CA ALA A 356 -57.86 12.56 25.47
C ALA A 356 -58.90 13.70 25.34
N SER A 357 -58.95 14.43 24.22
CA SER A 357 -60.02 15.38 23.94
C SER A 357 -61.31 14.72 23.45
N ILE A 358 -61.21 13.62 22.70
CA ILE A 358 -62.37 12.85 22.23
C ILE A 358 -63.05 12.16 23.42
N GLU A 359 -62.28 11.64 24.39
CA GLU A 359 -62.83 11.05 25.62
C GLU A 359 -63.56 12.05 26.54
N LYS A 360 -63.42 13.37 26.30
CA LYS A 360 -63.99 14.43 27.14
C LYS A 360 -65.19 15.15 26.52
N GLU A 361 -65.42 15.00 25.22
CA GLU A 361 -66.64 15.46 24.51
C GLU A 361 -67.73 14.39 24.59
#